data_AF-A0A958UA33-F1
#
_entry.id   AF-A0A958UA33-F1
#
_cell.length_a   1.000
_cell.length_b   1.000
_cell.length_c   1.000
_cell.angle_alpha   90.00
_cell.angle_beta   90.00
_cell.angle_gamma   90.00
#
_symmetry.space_group_name_H-M   'P 1'
#
loop_
_entity.id
_entity.type
_entity.pdbx_description
1 polymer ?
#
loop_
_entity_poly.entity_id
_entity_poly.type
_entity_poly.pdbx_seq_one_letter_code
_entity_poly.pdbx_strand_id
1 'polypeptide(L)'
;TAKKLKEVIFGNSKHKKEKENKGVVTILVPNVAYGDKSIDELYNTLDKLKEVKGIQRNYNNQNITISIDSNKSADTLWQCIQESLQHLFVVKEMSEKKMLLNLADAD
;
A
#
# COMPACT_ATOMS: atom_id res chain seq x y z
N THR A 1 30.24 44.64 -7.86
CA THR A 1 28.87 44.18 -8.17
C THR A 1 28.89 42.82 -8.88
N ALA A 2 29.33 41.76 -8.19
CA ALA A 2 29.44 40.40 -8.74
C ALA A 2 28.69 39.34 -7.91
N LYS A 3 28.06 39.75 -6.79
CA LYS A 3 27.37 38.83 -5.86
C LYS A 3 25.96 38.43 -6.32
N LYS A 4 25.28 39.26 -7.13
CA LYS A 4 23.89 39.02 -7.57
C LYS A 4 23.75 38.09 -8.78
N LEU A 5 24.84 37.76 -9.49
CA LEU A 5 24.77 36.94 -10.71
C LEU A 5 25.06 35.46 -10.48
N LYS A 6 25.54 35.05 -9.29
CA LYS A 6 25.76 33.63 -8.98
C LYS A 6 24.50 32.88 -8.52
N GLU A 7 23.48 33.58 -8.04
CA GLU A 7 22.21 32.97 -7.62
C GLU A 7 21.32 32.53 -8.79
N VAL A 8 21.61 32.97 -10.02
CA VAL A 8 20.82 32.62 -11.20
C VAL A 8 21.36 31.37 -11.92
N ILE A 9 22.65 31.05 -11.74
CA ILE A 9 23.30 29.92 -12.44
C ILE A 9 23.16 28.59 -11.66
N PHE A 10 23.12 28.64 -10.34
CA PHE A 10 22.62 27.50 -9.54
C PHE A 10 21.10 27.56 -9.54
N GLY A 11 20.57 27.24 -10.72
CA GLY A 11 19.16 27.09 -11.00
C GLY A 11 18.45 26.39 -9.85
N ASN A 12 17.25 26.89 -9.63
CA ASN A 12 16.28 26.55 -8.61
C ASN A 12 15.81 25.09 -8.72
N SER A 13 16.73 24.14 -8.68
CA SER A 13 16.51 22.71 -8.67
C SER A 13 16.60 22.20 -7.24
N LYS A 14 15.88 22.87 -6.33
CA LYS A 14 15.05 22.09 -5.40
C LYS A 14 13.91 21.50 -6.22
N HIS A 15 14.25 20.62 -7.17
CA HIS A 15 13.52 19.38 -7.26
C HIS A 15 13.56 18.87 -5.82
N LYS A 16 12.42 19.04 -5.13
CA LYS A 16 11.98 18.00 -4.20
C LYS A 16 12.41 16.72 -4.90
N LYS A 17 13.49 16.10 -4.43
CA LYS A 17 13.56 14.65 -4.49
C LYS A 17 12.21 14.29 -3.91
N GLU A 18 11.27 13.88 -4.75
CA GLU A 18 10.16 13.05 -4.31
C GLU A 18 10.86 12.05 -3.42
N LYS A 19 10.67 12.21 -2.12
CA LYS A 19 11.14 11.22 -1.17
C LYS A 19 10.53 9.95 -1.73
N GLU A 20 11.36 9.01 -2.21
CA GLU A 20 10.96 7.63 -2.38
C GLU A 20 9.98 7.34 -1.25
N ASN A 21 8.76 6.98 -1.60
CA ASN A 21 7.61 7.12 -0.72
C ASN A 21 7.64 6.03 0.35
N LYS A 22 8.68 6.03 1.19
CA LYS A 22 8.87 5.18 2.36
C LYS A 22 7.68 5.48 3.27
N GLY A 23 6.78 4.52 3.39
CA GLY A 23 5.55 4.72 4.12
C GLY A 23 4.85 3.42 4.41
N VAL A 24 4.01 3.44 5.43
CA VAL A 24 3.13 2.33 5.74
C VAL A 24 1.92 2.41 4.80
N VAL A 25 1.76 1.40 3.94
CA VAL A 25 0.51 1.15 3.23
C VAL A 25 -0.43 0.43 4.16
N THR A 26 -1.68 0.89 4.26
CA THR A 26 -2.70 0.29 5.11
C THR A 26 -3.82 -0.28 4.26
N ILE A 27 -4.04 -1.58 4.37
CA ILE A 27 -5.20 -2.27 3.78
C ILE A 27 -6.21 -2.51 4.90
N LEU A 28 -7.44 -2.05 4.71
CA LEU A 28 -8.56 -2.30 5.60
C LEU A 28 -9.53 -3.27 4.92
N VAL A 29 -9.94 -4.32 5.63
CA VAL A 29 -10.96 -5.26 5.19
C VAL A 29 -12.02 -5.39 6.29
N PRO A 30 -13.20 -4.77 6.14
CA PRO A 30 -14.25 -4.83 7.15
C PRO A 30 -15.10 -6.10 7.00
N ASN A 31 -15.83 -6.43 8.07
CA ASN A 31 -16.80 -7.53 8.13
C ASN A 31 -16.23 -8.91 7.75
N VAL A 32 -15.04 -9.24 8.25
CA VAL A 32 -14.38 -10.53 8.00
C VAL A 32 -14.39 -11.41 9.25
N ALA A 33 -14.66 -12.70 9.06
CA ALA A 33 -14.54 -13.70 10.10
C ALA A 33 -13.08 -13.86 10.54
N TYR A 34 -12.87 -14.13 11.83
CA TYR A 34 -11.53 -14.46 12.31
C TYR A 34 -11.07 -15.80 11.71
N GLY A 35 -9.87 -15.84 11.12
CA GLY A 35 -9.34 -17.03 10.43
C GLY A 35 -9.87 -17.24 9.01
N ASP A 36 -10.38 -16.19 8.37
CA ASP A 36 -10.76 -16.22 6.96
C ASP A 36 -9.54 -16.55 6.07
N LYS A 37 -9.68 -17.60 5.26
CA LYS A 37 -8.59 -18.13 4.43
C LYS A 37 -8.16 -17.15 3.35
N SER A 38 -9.08 -16.39 2.76
CA SER A 38 -8.77 -15.42 1.72
C SER A 38 -7.87 -14.31 2.28
N ILE A 39 -8.07 -13.93 3.54
CA ILE A 39 -7.20 -12.95 4.21
C ILE A 39 -5.84 -13.54 4.56
N ASP A 40 -5.79 -14.79 5.02
CA ASP A 40 -4.52 -15.48 5.25
C ASP A 40 -3.70 -15.58 3.96
N GLU A 41 -4.34 -15.93 2.83
CA GLU A 41 -3.71 -15.97 1.51
C GLU A 41 -3.26 -14.58 1.04
N LEU A 42 -4.08 -13.54 1.22
CA LEU A 42 -3.73 -12.16 0.93
C LEU A 42 -2.50 -11.72 1.72
N TYR A 43 -2.50 -11.93 3.03
CA TYR A 43 -1.39 -11.59 3.91
C TYR A 43 -0.10 -12.31 3.49
N ASN A 44 -0.18 -13.63 3.28
CA ASN A 44 0.97 -14.45 2.90
C ASN A 44 1.52 -14.08 1.52
N THR A 45 0.67 -13.65 0.59
CA THR A 45 1.09 -13.18 -0.73
C THR A 45 1.84 -11.86 -0.62
N LEU A 46 1.30 -10.92 0.15
CA LEU A 46 1.91 -9.61 0.39
C LEU A 46 3.25 -9.72 1.14
N ASP A 47 3.33 -10.58 2.16
CA ASP A 47 4.57 -10.81 2.94
C ASP A 47 5.73 -11.34 2.07
N LYS A 48 5.41 -12.07 1.00
CA LYS A 48 6.40 -12.64 0.08
C LYS A 48 6.84 -11.68 -1.03
N LEU A 49 6.21 -10.52 -1.16
CA LEU A 49 6.59 -9.52 -2.17
C LEU A 49 7.95 -8.92 -1.80
N LYS A 50 8.85 -8.81 -2.78
CA LYS A 50 10.22 -8.29 -2.58
C LYS A 50 10.23 -6.83 -2.11
N GLU A 51 9.17 -6.11 -2.43
CA GLU A 51 8.96 -4.70 -2.12
C GLU A 51 8.47 -4.44 -0.68
N VAL A 52 8.08 -5.49 0.03
CA VAL A 52 7.61 -5.44 1.41
C VAL A 52 8.78 -5.67 2.37
N LYS A 53 8.99 -4.73 3.28
CA LYS A 53 10.05 -4.80 4.30
C LYS A 53 9.56 -5.34 5.63
N GLY A 54 8.26 -5.16 5.89
CA GLY A 54 7.59 -5.63 7.08
C GLY A 54 6.09 -5.53 6.87
N ILE A 55 5.38 -6.47 7.46
CA ILE A 55 3.93 -6.53 7.38
C ILE A 55 3.39 -6.92 8.75
N GLN A 56 2.28 -6.30 9.13
CA GLN A 56 1.59 -6.55 10.38
C GLN A 56 0.10 -6.68 10.09
N ARG A 57 -0.54 -7.61 10.78
CA ARG A 57 -1.99 -7.79 10.72
C ARG A 57 -2.58 -7.56 12.10
N ASN A 58 -3.63 -6.75 12.16
CA ASN A 58 -4.43 -6.58 13.35
C ASN A 58 -5.89 -6.93 13.04
N TYR A 59 -6.56 -7.59 13.97
CA TYR A 59 -7.98 -7.91 13.90
C TYR A 59 -8.70 -7.20 15.04
N ASN A 60 -9.69 -6.39 14.72
CA ASN A 60 -10.49 -5.67 15.71
C ASN A 60 -11.95 -5.55 15.25
N ASN A 61 -12.89 -6.07 16.05
CA ASN A 61 -14.33 -5.96 15.80
C ASN A 61 -14.72 -6.34 14.36
N GLN A 62 -14.31 -7.52 13.89
CA GLN A 62 -14.57 -8.00 12.52
C GLN A 62 -13.90 -7.20 11.40
N ASN A 63 -12.99 -6.29 11.74
CA ASN A 63 -12.20 -5.57 10.76
C ASN A 63 -10.75 -6.04 10.82
N ILE A 64 -10.17 -6.27 9.66
CA ILE A 64 -8.76 -6.59 9.51
C ILE A 64 -8.03 -5.39 8.96
N THR A 65 -6.96 -4.99 9.63
CA THR A 65 -6.03 -3.99 9.15
C THR A 65 -4.70 -4.66 8.88
N ILE A 66 -4.23 -4.60 7.63
CA ILE A 66 -2.90 -5.04 7.22
C ILE A 66 -2.05 -3.79 6.99
N SER A 67 -1.01 -3.62 7.78
CA SER A 67 -0.04 -2.53 7.67
C SER A 67 1.24 -3.05 7.04
N ILE A 68 1.66 -2.45 5.93
CA ILE A 68 2.76 -2.90 5.09
C ILE A 68 3.80 -1.79 5.01
N ASP A 69 5.00 -2.00 5.54
CA ASP A 69 6.13 -1.12 5.30
C ASP A 69 6.69 -1.38 3.90
N SER A 70 6.43 -0.45 2.99
CA SER A 70 6.89 -0.54 1.61
C SER A 70 7.26 0.84 1.06
N ASN A 71 8.06 0.82 -0.01
CA ASN A 71 8.37 2.02 -0.80
C ASN A 71 7.39 2.17 -1.98
N LYS A 72 6.46 1.21 -2.14
CA LYS A 72 5.48 1.14 -3.22
C LYS A 72 4.13 1.67 -2.76
N SER A 73 3.31 2.11 -3.71
CA SER A 73 1.94 2.51 -3.45
C SER A 73 1.02 1.31 -3.25
N ALA A 74 -0.15 1.55 -2.68
CA ALA A 74 -1.18 0.53 -2.51
C ALA A 74 -1.60 -0.10 -3.85
N ASP A 75 -1.73 0.71 -4.91
CA ASP A 75 -2.05 0.24 -6.27
C ASP A 75 -0.97 -0.69 -6.83
N THR A 76 0.31 -0.32 -6.72
CA THR A 76 1.40 -1.19 -7.18
C THR A 76 1.44 -2.50 -6.42
N LEU A 77 1.23 -2.47 -5.10
CA LEU A 77 1.15 -3.70 -4.30
C LEU A 77 -0.05 -4.56 -4.71
N TRP A 78 -1.19 -3.95 -5.02
CA TRP A 78 -2.38 -4.66 -5.52
C TRP A 78 -2.10 -5.39 -6.82
N GLN A 79 -1.48 -4.70 -7.78
CA GLN A 79 -1.13 -5.25 -9.09
C GLN A 79 -0.12 -6.40 -9.02
N CYS A 80 0.67 -6.49 -7.95
CA CYS A 80 1.58 -7.62 -7.71
C CYS A 80 0.88 -8.89 -7.21
N ILE A 81 -0.35 -8.79 -6.72
CA ILE A 81 -1.13 -9.95 -6.25
C ILE A 81 -1.67 -10.71 -7.47
N GLN A 82 -1.69 -12.04 -7.40
CA GLN A 82 -2.24 -12.87 -8.47
C GLN A 82 -3.73 -12.59 -8.70
N GLU A 83 -4.14 -12.56 -9.96
CA GLU A 83 -5.51 -12.22 -10.36
C GLU A 83 -6.55 -13.11 -9.66
N SER A 84 -6.27 -14.42 -9.52
CA SER A 84 -7.15 -15.38 -8.82
C SER A 84 -7.47 -14.98 -7.39
N LEU A 85 -6.52 -14.37 -6.68
CA LEU A 85 -6.71 -13.88 -5.32
C LEU A 85 -7.40 -12.50 -5.33
N GLN A 86 -7.10 -11.65 -6.31
CA GLN A 86 -7.80 -10.36 -6.46
C GLN A 86 -9.30 -10.54 -6.66
N HIS A 87 -9.74 -11.57 -7.40
CA HIS A 87 -11.16 -11.89 -7.61
C HIS A 87 -11.93 -12.20 -6.32
N LEU A 88 -11.24 -12.56 -5.23
CA LEU A 88 -11.87 -12.78 -3.92
C LEU A 88 -12.18 -11.47 -3.18
N PHE A 89 -11.78 -10.31 -3.73
CA PHE A 89 -11.95 -9.02 -3.10
C PHE A 89 -12.53 -7.98 -4.06
N VAL A 90 -13.33 -7.07 -3.50
CA VAL A 90 -13.82 -5.89 -4.18
C VAL A 90 -13.11 -4.67 -3.62
N VAL A 91 -12.33 -3.98 -4.45
CA VAL A 91 -11.71 -2.70 -4.08
C VAL A 91 -12.79 -1.63 -3.99
N LYS A 92 -13.03 -1.10 -2.78
CA LYS A 92 -13.99 -0.01 -2.55
C LYS A 92 -13.35 1.36 -2.63
N GLU A 93 -12.16 1.50 -2.05
CA GLU A 93 -11.40 2.74 -2.08
C GLU A 93 -9.91 2.46 -2.28
N MET A 94 -9.25 3.33 -3.04
CA MET A 94 -7.81 3.24 -3.24
C MET A 94 -7.18 4.63 -3.25
N SER A 95 -6.11 4.77 -2.49
CA SER A 95 -5.23 5.93 -2.48
C SER A 95 -3.79 5.45 -2.44
N GLU A 96 -2.84 6.39 -2.54
CA GLU A 96 -1.43 6.07 -2.59
C GLU A 96 -0.95 5.15 -1.45
N LYS A 97 -1.49 5.31 -0.23
CA LYS A 97 -1.08 4.55 0.97
C LYS A 97 -2.21 3.83 1.69
N LYS A 98 -3.43 3.85 1.14
CA LYS A 98 -4.58 3.20 1.77
C LYS A 98 -5.42 2.47 0.74
N MET A 99 -5.90 1.31 1.12
CA MET A 99 -6.80 0.49 0.33
C MET A 99 -7.91 -0.02 1.23
N LEU A 100 -9.15 0.11 0.77
CA LEU A 100 -10.31 -0.51 1.39
C LEU A 100 -10.77 -1.63 0.48
N LEU A 101 -10.72 -2.86 0.99
CA LEU A 101 -11.22 -4.05 0.31
C LEU A 101 -12.44 -4.56 1.04
N ASN A 102 -13.41 -5.11 0.32
CA ASN A 102 -14.39 -6.02 0.88
C ASN A 102 -14.12 -7.41 0.33
N LEU A 103 -14.51 -8.46 1.05
CA LEU A 103 -14.63 -9.78 0.43
C LEU A 103 -15.68 -9.70 -0.69
N ALA A 104 -15.39 -10.34 -1.81
CA ALA A 104 -16.40 -10.56 -2.84
C ALA A 104 -17.47 -11.50 -2.25
N ASP A 105 -18.73 -11.11 -2.34
CA ASP A 105 -19.82 -12.01 -1.96
C ASP A 105 -19.74 -13.25 -2.86
N ALA A 106 -19.75 -14.44 -2.24
CA ALA A 106 -19.90 -15.68 -2.98
C ALA A 106 -21.35 -15.74 -3.48
N ASP A 107 -21.58 -15.34 -4.72
CA ASP A 107 -22.82 -15.67 -5.46
C ASP A 107 -22.98 -17.19 -5.60
#